data_AF-A0A2D3L655-F1
#
_entry.id   AF-A0A2D3L655-F1
#
_cell.length_a   1.000
_cell.length_b   1.000
_cell.length_c   1.000
_cell.angle_alpha   90.00
_cell.angle_beta   90.00
_cell.angle_gamma   90.00
#
_symmetry.space_group_name_H-M   'P 1'
#
loop_
_entity.id
_entity.type
_entity.pdbx_description
1 polymer ?
#
loop_
_entity_poly.entity_id
_entity_poly.type
_entity_poly.pdbx_seq_one_letter_code
_entity_poly.pdbx_strand_id
1 'polypeptide(L)'
;MDEILKQEQEEFVTITSVTEYIEVISNIRKELLEKGRSEILFFRGQSNSLWDIRPAIYRESLISVEDEIIQKAISRVPSEFYNASDFDILTKLQHYGLPTRLLDVTMNPLVALYFACCTKEYVNNADKAEEVDGIVFYSSAYGEDSLNREIQALSSIAKERLDGDCTLKKLSKSLNLSYSKIDSFINILQSYHFILPSYSNSRIICQSGAFLLSGAINIYEDPNDVWSSKVQKSVCSLKHAFSKDKLLIDSSAKDAILDELDFLNINEGSLFPELEHQMSHIKRIGTKSIHALIPEFIKYDIPDLETSFDDKDSIKGNIKEQKIKNIVGHWISDKDILEEVMNEIIQTTKYPDWFKKDSIKSSMQSSIKRILTKKKKKNARDIAFKIVQNLIKQVS
;
A
#
# COMPACT_ATOMS: atom_id res chain seq x y z
N MET A 1 30.17 24.66 43.21
CA MET A 1 31.07 23.50 43.13
C MET A 1 30.73 22.87 41.81
N ASP A 2 31.43 23.33 40.79
CA ASP A 2 31.13 23.09 39.38
C ASP A 2 31.34 21.61 39.07
N GLU A 3 30.24 20.87 38.89
CA GLU A 3 30.30 19.54 38.30
C GLU A 3 30.53 19.70 36.81
N ILE A 4 31.78 19.40 36.45
CA ILE A 4 32.32 19.25 35.12
C ILE A 4 31.34 18.45 34.25
N LEU A 5 30.69 19.15 33.31
CA LEU A 5 30.11 18.57 32.10
C LEU A 5 31.24 17.87 31.32
N LYS A 6 31.48 16.60 31.62
CA LYS A 6 32.13 15.71 30.66
C LYS A 6 31.17 15.60 29.48
N GLN A 7 31.45 16.33 28.41
CA GLN A 7 30.95 16.00 27.08
C GLN A 7 31.50 14.60 26.77
N GLU A 8 30.71 13.56 27.03
CA GLU A 8 30.98 12.22 26.54
C GLU A 8 30.90 12.28 25.01
N GLN A 9 32.04 12.05 24.33
CA GLN A 9 32.11 12.04 22.87
C GLN A 9 31.21 10.92 22.33
N GLU A 10 30.21 11.29 21.52
CA GLU A 10 29.47 10.33 20.70
C GLU A 10 30.44 9.78 19.64
N GLU A 11 30.65 8.46 19.64
CA GLU A 11 31.48 7.79 18.64
C GLU A 11 30.62 7.40 17.44
N PHE A 12 31.04 7.84 16.25
CA PHE A 12 30.32 7.60 15.00
C PHE A 12 31.13 6.67 14.12
N VAL A 13 30.48 5.62 13.62
CA VAL A 13 31.03 4.78 12.56
C VAL A 13 30.33 5.17 11.26
N THR A 14 31.10 5.62 10.27
CA THR A 14 30.58 5.94 8.93
C THR A 14 30.61 4.69 8.07
N ILE A 15 29.50 4.40 7.40
CA ILE A 15 29.28 3.22 6.58
C ILE A 15 29.12 3.65 5.14
N THR A 16 29.87 3.00 4.25
CA THR A 16 29.91 3.30 2.81
C THR A 16 29.53 2.10 1.93
N SER A 17 29.36 0.90 2.50
CA SER A 17 28.95 -0.31 1.76
C SER A 17 28.19 -1.31 2.64
N VAL A 18 27.50 -2.28 2.02
CA VAL A 18 26.80 -3.34 2.78
C VAL A 18 27.80 -4.26 3.49
N THR A 19 28.98 -4.49 2.90
CA THR A 19 30.04 -5.32 3.49
C THR A 19 30.53 -4.73 4.80
N GLU A 20 30.91 -3.44 4.79
CA GLU A 20 31.36 -2.70 5.97
C GLU A 20 30.31 -2.72 7.08
N TYR A 21 29.04 -2.51 6.70
CA TYR A 21 27.93 -2.59 7.64
C TYR A 21 27.82 -3.97 8.30
N ILE A 22 27.89 -5.06 7.52
CA ILE A 22 27.81 -6.43 8.04
C ILE A 22 28.96 -6.73 9.01
N GLU A 23 30.17 -6.25 8.73
CA GLU A 23 31.32 -6.42 9.62
C GLU A 23 31.07 -5.76 11.00
N VAL A 24 30.55 -4.53 11.00
CA VAL A 24 30.21 -3.81 12.23
C VAL A 24 29.11 -4.54 13.02
N ILE A 25 28.03 -4.97 12.35
CA ILE A 25 26.95 -5.73 13.00
C ILE A 25 27.44 -7.06 13.56
N SER A 26 28.36 -7.73 12.87
CA SER A 26 28.96 -8.99 13.31
C SER A 26 29.73 -8.81 14.63
N ASN A 27 30.49 -7.70 14.75
CA ASN A 27 31.21 -7.36 15.97
C ASN A 27 30.25 -7.05 17.13
N ILE A 28 29.21 -6.24 16.90
CA ILE A 28 28.17 -5.94 17.90
C ILE A 28 27.52 -7.23 18.42
N ARG A 29 27.17 -8.15 17.50
CA ARG A 29 26.57 -9.44 17.86
C ARG A 29 27.53 -10.30 18.68
N LYS A 30 28.83 -10.32 18.34
CA LYS A 30 29.83 -11.07 19.08
C LYS A 30 29.96 -10.58 20.52
N GLU A 31 30.04 -9.27 20.72
CA GLU A 31 30.10 -8.66 22.06
C GLU A 31 28.86 -8.97 22.90
N LEU A 32 27.67 -8.99 22.28
CA LEU A 32 26.44 -9.35 22.97
C LEU A 32 26.47 -10.80 23.46
N LEU A 33 26.95 -11.73 22.62
CA LEU A 33 27.06 -13.15 22.95
C LEU A 33 28.08 -13.40 24.07
N GLU A 34 29.19 -12.66 24.08
CA GLU A 34 30.21 -12.74 25.14
C GLU A 34 29.67 -12.31 26.51
N LYS A 35 28.69 -11.40 26.54
CA LYS A 35 28.00 -10.98 27.77
C LYS A 35 27.00 -12.03 28.29
N GLY A 36 26.75 -13.11 27.54
CA GLY A 36 25.91 -14.24 27.98
C GLY A 36 24.43 -13.92 28.18
N ARG A 37 23.92 -12.86 27.55
CA ARG A 37 22.51 -12.45 27.69
C ARG A 37 21.66 -13.01 26.54
N SER A 38 20.43 -13.40 26.84
CA SER A 38 19.43 -13.82 25.84
C SER A 38 18.70 -12.64 25.20
N GLU A 39 19.37 -11.50 25.08
CA GLU A 39 18.80 -10.29 24.46
C GLU A 39 18.78 -10.44 22.93
N ILE A 40 17.82 -9.76 22.30
CA ILE A 40 17.64 -9.68 20.85
C ILE A 40 18.16 -8.31 20.39
N LEU A 41 18.77 -8.26 19.21
CA LEU A 41 19.14 -7.00 18.58
C LEU A 41 17.96 -6.41 17.81
N PHE A 42 17.64 -5.15 18.11
CA PHE A 42 16.66 -4.34 17.41
C PHE A 42 17.37 -3.20 16.70
N PHE A 43 16.92 -2.89 15.49
CA PHE A 43 17.51 -1.87 14.63
C PHE A 43 16.44 -0.89 14.13
N ARG A 44 16.84 0.34 13.84
CA ARG A 44 16.01 1.34 13.18
C ARG A 44 16.84 2.17 12.21
N GLY A 45 16.50 2.08 10.92
CA GLY A 45 17.03 2.96 9.90
C GLY A 45 16.25 4.27 9.81
N GLN A 46 16.96 5.37 9.58
CA GLN A 46 16.37 6.66 9.21
C GLN A 46 17.17 7.27 8.06
N SER A 47 16.47 7.74 7.03
CA SER A 47 17.09 8.35 5.85
C SER A 47 17.79 9.68 6.13
N ASN A 48 17.50 10.30 7.28
CA ASN A 48 18.05 11.58 7.68
C ASN A 48 18.57 11.49 9.12
N SER A 49 19.87 11.63 9.28
CA SER A 49 20.60 11.55 10.55
C SER A 49 20.26 12.66 11.55
N LEU A 50 19.64 13.75 11.10
CA LEU A 50 19.24 14.89 11.93
C LEU A 50 17.87 14.67 12.61
N TRP A 51 17.11 13.66 12.19
CA TRP A 51 15.80 13.38 12.78
C TRP A 51 15.91 12.84 14.21
N ASP A 52 14.96 13.25 15.04
CA ASP A 52 14.82 12.70 16.40
C ASP A 52 14.07 11.36 16.36
N ILE A 53 14.32 10.50 17.35
CA ILE A 53 13.67 9.20 17.44
C ILE A 53 12.34 9.38 18.17
N ARG A 54 11.28 9.70 17.43
CA ARG A 54 9.93 9.85 17.97
C ARG A 54 8.88 9.10 17.13
N PRO A 55 7.94 8.38 17.78
CA PRO A 55 6.71 7.92 17.16
C PRO A 55 5.97 9.05 16.43
N ALA A 56 5.19 8.69 15.41
CA ALA A 56 4.45 9.66 14.61
C ALA A 56 3.47 10.49 15.46
N ILE A 57 2.82 9.89 16.46
CA ILE A 57 1.86 10.60 17.33
C ILE A 57 2.53 11.68 18.19
N TYR A 58 3.83 11.59 18.46
CA TYR A 58 4.57 12.59 19.23
C TYR A 58 4.99 13.81 18.38
N ARG A 59 4.92 13.69 17.06
CA ARG A 59 5.18 14.80 16.14
C ARG A 59 3.96 15.72 16.12
N GLU A 60 4.21 17.01 15.97
CA GLU A 60 3.15 18.04 15.89
C GLU A 60 2.14 18.00 17.06
N SER A 61 2.52 17.42 18.19
CA SER A 61 1.67 17.26 19.38
C SER A 61 0.33 16.54 19.13
N LEU A 62 0.28 15.63 18.15
CA LEU A 62 -0.91 14.82 17.83
C LEU A 62 -1.33 13.89 18.98
N ILE A 63 -0.44 13.63 19.94
CA ILE A 63 -0.71 12.90 21.19
C ILE A 63 -1.89 13.47 21.99
N SER A 64 -2.19 14.76 21.82
CA SER A 64 -3.32 15.44 22.44
C SER A 64 -4.70 14.97 21.93
N VAL A 65 -4.74 14.34 20.75
CA VAL A 65 -5.96 13.87 20.07
C VAL A 65 -5.87 12.38 19.69
N GLU A 66 -4.95 11.63 20.31
CA GLU A 66 -4.71 10.22 20.01
C GLU A 66 -5.98 9.36 20.18
N ASP A 67 -6.72 9.58 21.26
CA ASP A 67 -7.99 8.88 21.51
C ASP A 67 -9.01 9.18 20.42
N GLU A 68 -9.14 10.44 19.98
CA GLU A 68 -10.04 10.81 18.90
C GLU A 68 -9.66 10.17 17.56
N ILE A 69 -8.36 10.13 17.23
CA ILE A 69 -7.85 9.50 16.01
C ILE A 69 -8.23 8.02 16.00
N ILE A 70 -7.98 7.31 17.10
CA ILE A 70 -8.29 5.88 17.24
C ILE A 70 -9.81 5.67 17.14
N GLN A 71 -10.62 6.44 17.87
CA GLN A 71 -12.08 6.31 17.86
C GLN A 71 -12.68 6.58 16.47
N LYS A 72 -12.19 7.60 15.75
CA LYS A 72 -12.63 7.90 14.38
C LYS A 72 -12.28 6.76 13.42
N ALA A 73 -11.08 6.17 13.55
CA ALA A 73 -10.67 5.05 12.71
C ALA A 73 -11.53 3.79 12.95
N ILE A 74 -11.75 3.42 14.22
CA ILE A 74 -12.60 2.29 14.60
C ILE A 74 -14.03 2.50 14.10
N SER A 75 -14.59 3.69 14.28
CA SER A 75 -15.96 4.03 13.85
C SER A 75 -16.12 4.00 12.33
N ARG A 76 -15.03 4.28 11.59
CA ARG A 76 -15.07 4.31 10.12
C ARG A 76 -15.16 2.91 9.53
N VAL A 77 -14.45 1.94 10.10
CA VAL A 77 -14.37 0.56 9.58
C VAL A 77 -14.41 -0.47 10.73
N PRO A 78 -15.53 -0.61 11.46
CA PRO A 78 -15.60 -1.41 12.68
C PRO A 78 -15.33 -2.90 12.45
N SER A 79 -15.66 -3.42 11.27
CA SER A 79 -15.40 -4.82 10.89
C SER A 79 -13.93 -5.19 10.91
N GLU A 80 -13.04 -4.22 10.65
CA GLU A 80 -11.59 -4.43 10.64
C GLU A 80 -11.00 -4.55 12.05
N PHE A 81 -11.71 -4.08 13.07
CA PHE A 81 -11.23 -4.06 14.46
C PHE A 81 -12.03 -4.99 15.38
N TYR A 82 -12.87 -5.85 14.80
CA TYR A 82 -13.66 -6.81 15.56
C TYR A 82 -12.75 -7.80 16.32
N ASN A 83 -12.94 -7.92 17.64
CA ASN A 83 -12.13 -8.74 18.55
C ASN A 83 -10.61 -8.45 18.56
N ALA A 84 -10.18 -7.29 18.05
CA ALA A 84 -8.78 -6.89 18.11
C ALA A 84 -8.42 -6.42 19.53
N SER A 85 -7.23 -6.78 20.02
CA SER A 85 -6.69 -6.17 21.24
C SER A 85 -6.32 -4.70 20.99
N ASP A 86 -6.11 -3.92 22.04
CA ASP A 86 -5.72 -2.52 21.88
C ASP A 86 -4.38 -2.37 21.17
N PHE A 87 -3.47 -3.31 21.38
CA PHE A 87 -2.20 -3.37 20.66
C PHE A 87 -2.38 -3.70 19.18
N ASP A 88 -3.27 -4.65 18.84
CA ASP A 88 -3.58 -5.01 17.45
C ASP A 88 -4.22 -3.82 16.71
N ILE A 89 -5.09 -3.06 17.40
CA ILE A 89 -5.65 -1.82 16.88
C ILE A 89 -4.51 -0.85 16.53
N LEU A 90 -3.61 -0.55 17.47
CA LEU A 90 -2.49 0.38 17.22
C LEU A 90 -1.61 -0.08 16.05
N THR A 91 -1.26 -1.37 16.01
CA THR A 91 -0.46 -1.95 14.92
C THR A 91 -1.15 -1.78 13.57
N LYS A 92 -2.47 -2.03 13.51
CA LYS A 92 -3.25 -1.90 12.29
C LYS A 92 -3.40 -0.45 11.84
N LEU A 93 -3.60 0.48 12.78
CA LEU A 93 -3.65 1.91 12.47
C LEU A 93 -2.33 2.40 11.87
N GLN A 94 -1.20 2.01 12.46
CA GLN A 94 0.12 2.37 11.93
C GLN A 94 0.39 1.76 10.56
N HIS A 95 -0.04 0.51 10.33
CA HIS A 95 0.06 -0.15 9.02
C HIS A 95 -0.64 0.65 7.92
N TYR A 96 -1.81 1.24 8.21
CA TYR A 96 -2.54 2.12 7.29
C TYR A 96 -2.11 3.61 7.37
N GLY A 97 -0.98 3.91 8.02
CA GLY A 97 -0.38 5.24 8.02
C GLY A 97 -0.99 6.23 9.02
N LEU A 98 -1.85 5.80 9.94
CA LEU A 98 -2.31 6.68 11.02
C LEU A 98 -1.20 6.83 12.08
N PRO A 99 -1.04 8.02 12.67
CA PRO A 99 -0.03 8.26 13.70
C PRO A 99 -0.38 7.48 14.98
N THR A 100 0.57 6.72 15.50
CA THR A 100 0.46 5.99 16.76
C THR A 100 1.68 6.21 17.63
N ARG A 101 1.59 5.77 18.90
CA ARG A 101 2.69 5.76 19.89
C ARG A 101 3.72 4.65 19.68
N LEU A 102 3.48 3.78 18.71
CA LEU A 102 4.42 2.74 18.32
C LEU A 102 5.51 3.34 17.44
N LEU A 103 6.74 2.91 17.65
CA LEU A 103 7.88 3.22 16.80
C LEU A 103 8.32 1.94 16.08
N ASP A 104 8.41 1.99 14.76
CA ASP A 104 8.91 0.85 13.98
C ASP A 104 10.37 0.56 14.29
N VAL A 105 10.66 -0.70 14.57
CA VAL A 105 12.01 -1.27 14.63
C VAL A 105 12.02 -2.58 13.86
N THR A 106 13.19 -3.09 13.53
CA THR A 106 13.35 -4.38 12.83
C THR A 106 14.41 -5.20 13.52
N MET A 107 14.24 -6.52 13.51
CA MET A 107 15.28 -7.45 13.96
C MET A 107 16.28 -7.77 12.83
N ASN A 108 16.02 -7.32 11.60
CA ASN A 108 16.91 -7.53 10.46
C ASN A 108 17.77 -6.28 10.22
N PRO A 109 19.10 -6.35 10.42
CA PRO A 109 19.98 -5.21 10.25
C PRO A 109 19.99 -4.67 8.81
N LEU A 110 19.82 -5.52 7.79
CA LEU A 110 19.79 -5.10 6.39
C LEU A 110 18.51 -4.34 6.04
N VAL A 111 17.40 -4.67 6.69
CA VAL A 111 16.14 -3.91 6.56
C VAL A 111 16.31 -2.51 7.16
N ALA A 112 17.00 -2.39 8.29
CA ALA A 112 17.32 -1.08 8.85
C ALA A 112 18.25 -0.29 7.92
N LEU A 113 19.27 -0.92 7.33
CA LEU A 113 20.13 -0.26 6.35
C LEU A 113 19.34 0.23 5.13
N TYR A 114 18.41 -0.58 4.62
CA TYR A 114 17.51 -0.16 3.54
C TYR A 114 16.76 1.12 3.90
N PHE A 115 16.12 1.18 5.09
CA PHE A 115 15.39 2.37 5.53
C PHE A 115 16.28 3.60 5.78
N ALA A 116 17.56 3.38 6.07
CA ALA A 116 18.54 4.47 6.17
C ALA A 116 18.95 5.05 4.79
N CYS A 117 18.68 4.33 3.70
CA CYS A 117 19.09 4.73 2.35
C CYS A 117 17.92 5.05 1.41
N CYS A 118 16.73 4.48 1.63
CA CYS A 118 15.66 4.42 0.63
C CYS A 118 15.03 5.79 0.27
N THR A 119 15.32 6.85 1.02
CA THR A 119 14.82 8.21 0.75
C THR A 119 15.99 9.19 0.75
N LYS A 120 16.05 10.06 -0.26
CA LYS A 120 17.02 11.15 -0.33
C LYS A 120 16.42 12.39 0.34
N GLU A 121 17.10 12.87 1.35
CA GLU A 121 16.69 14.02 2.15
C GLU A 121 17.75 15.10 1.98
N TYR A 122 17.31 16.35 1.79
CA TYR A 122 18.22 17.47 1.53
C TYR A 122 18.06 18.54 2.60
N VAL A 123 19.16 19.12 3.04
CA VAL A 123 19.16 20.33 3.87
C VAL A 123 19.53 21.52 2.97
N ASN A 124 18.69 22.55 3.03
CA ASN A 124 18.94 23.80 2.33
C ASN A 124 19.90 24.64 3.15
N ASN A 125 21.17 24.68 2.74
CA ASN A 125 22.10 25.70 3.16
C ASN A 125 22.08 26.83 2.12
N ALA A 126 22.36 28.07 2.55
CA ALA A 126 22.03 29.34 1.87
C ALA A 126 22.25 29.41 0.34
N ASP A 127 23.12 28.58 -0.24
CA ASP A 127 23.39 28.52 -1.69
C ASP A 127 23.39 27.11 -2.31
N LYS A 128 23.22 26.02 -1.54
CA LYS A 128 23.23 24.63 -2.05
C LYS A 128 22.37 23.68 -1.20
N ALA A 129 21.65 22.80 -1.88
CA ALA A 129 21.00 21.64 -1.27
C ALA A 129 22.03 20.51 -1.12
N GLU A 130 22.30 20.10 0.11
CA GLU A 130 23.20 19.00 0.42
C GLU A 130 22.38 17.80 0.90
N GLU A 131 22.68 16.62 0.36
CA GLU A 131 22.03 15.38 0.80
C GLU A 131 22.50 15.05 2.22
N VAL A 132 21.54 14.70 3.08
CA VAL A 132 21.82 14.36 4.47
C VAL A 132 22.19 12.88 4.56
N ASP A 133 23.14 12.56 5.43
CA ASP A 133 23.49 11.19 5.76
C ASP A 133 22.30 10.41 6.32
N GLY A 134 22.29 9.10 6.07
CA GLY A 134 21.40 8.18 6.75
C GLY A 134 21.95 7.82 8.13
N ILE A 135 21.13 7.14 8.94
CA ILE A 135 21.58 6.60 10.23
C ILE A 135 20.87 5.29 10.55
N VAL A 136 21.60 4.35 11.12
CA VAL A 136 21.04 3.15 11.77
C VAL A 136 21.30 3.22 13.26
N PHE A 137 20.22 3.14 14.04
CA PHE A 137 20.25 2.94 15.48
C PHE A 137 20.11 1.45 15.79
N TYR A 138 20.72 1.00 16.88
CA TYR A 138 20.56 -0.37 17.37
C TYR A 138 20.40 -0.41 18.89
N SER A 139 19.81 -1.47 19.41
CA SER A 139 19.66 -1.74 20.83
C SER A 139 19.65 -3.24 21.08
N SER A 140 20.13 -3.68 22.25
CA SER A 140 19.93 -5.05 22.73
C SER A 140 18.93 -5.05 23.86
N ALA A 141 17.84 -5.79 23.71
CA ALA A 141 16.75 -5.83 24.69
C ALA A 141 16.04 -7.18 24.68
N TYR A 142 15.26 -7.46 25.71
CA TYR A 142 14.32 -8.58 25.69
C TYR A 142 13.12 -8.21 24.82
N GLY A 143 12.78 -9.07 23.87
CA GLY A 143 11.55 -8.94 23.11
C GLY A 143 10.37 -9.44 23.93
N GLU A 144 9.38 -8.58 24.12
CA GLU A 144 8.19 -8.89 24.90
C GLU A 144 7.03 -9.31 24.01
N ASP A 145 6.19 -10.20 24.53
CA ASP A 145 4.99 -10.66 23.84
C ASP A 145 3.89 -9.59 23.89
N SER A 146 3.20 -9.37 22.78
CA SER A 146 2.07 -8.45 22.69
C SER A 146 0.98 -8.65 23.76
N LEU A 147 0.85 -9.85 24.33
CA LEU A 147 -0.10 -10.20 25.39
C LEU A 147 0.40 -9.86 26.81
N ASN A 148 1.62 -9.31 26.96
CA ASN A 148 2.10 -8.82 28.26
C ASN A 148 1.11 -7.77 28.81
N ARG A 149 0.78 -7.89 30.09
CA ARG A 149 -0.11 -6.95 30.79
C ARG A 149 0.36 -5.50 30.72
N GLU A 150 1.67 -5.25 30.76
CA GLU A 150 2.23 -3.90 30.69
C GLU A 150 2.01 -3.30 29.28
N ILE A 151 2.23 -4.10 28.24
CA ILE A 151 1.97 -3.72 26.85
C ILE A 151 0.48 -3.46 26.62
N GLN A 152 -0.39 -4.33 27.12
CA GLN A 152 -1.84 -4.16 27.02
C GLN A 152 -2.29 -2.88 27.76
N ALA A 153 -1.76 -2.63 28.97
CA ALA A 153 -2.03 -1.40 29.71
C ALA A 153 -1.61 -0.15 28.94
N LEU A 154 -0.38 -0.12 28.41
CA LEU A 154 0.15 0.98 27.62
C LEU A 154 -0.63 1.19 26.31
N SER A 155 -1.12 0.12 25.71
CA SER A 155 -1.95 0.18 24.51
C SER A 155 -3.34 0.73 24.83
N SER A 156 -3.96 0.32 25.94
CA SER A 156 -5.24 0.87 26.40
C SER A 156 -5.16 2.36 26.72
N ILE A 157 -4.06 2.83 27.30
CA ILE A 157 -3.82 4.26 27.57
C ILE A 157 -3.91 5.10 26.29
N ALA A 158 -3.61 4.55 25.12
CA ALA A 158 -3.74 5.26 23.85
C ALA A 158 -5.18 5.74 23.59
N LYS A 159 -6.17 4.93 23.99
CA LYS A 159 -7.60 5.23 23.85
C LYS A 159 -8.16 6.12 24.96
N GLU A 160 -7.41 6.29 26.04
CA GLU A 160 -7.84 7.09 27.18
C GLU A 160 -7.55 8.56 26.93
N ARG A 161 -8.55 9.40 27.23
CA ARG A 161 -8.37 10.84 27.30
C ARG A 161 -7.78 11.22 28.66
N LEU A 162 -6.51 11.58 28.67
CA LEU A 162 -5.82 12.08 29.88
C LEU A 162 -5.80 13.61 29.85
N ASP A 163 -6.97 14.20 30.06
CA ASP A 163 -7.06 15.64 30.34
C ASP A 163 -6.47 15.96 31.72
N GLY A 164 -6.26 17.25 32.01
CA GLY A 164 -5.56 17.71 33.20
C GLY A 164 -6.21 17.37 34.55
N ASP A 165 -7.37 16.68 34.55
CA ASP A 165 -8.08 16.24 35.75
C ASP A 165 -8.07 14.72 35.94
N CYS A 166 -7.43 13.97 35.04
CA CYS A 166 -7.17 12.55 35.24
C CYS A 166 -6.08 12.35 36.30
N THR A 167 -6.33 11.44 37.25
CA THR A 167 -5.38 11.08 38.32
C THR A 167 -4.92 9.64 38.18
N LEU A 168 -3.82 9.27 38.83
CA LEU A 168 -3.34 7.88 38.87
C LEU A 168 -4.44 6.90 39.29
N LYS A 169 -5.26 7.28 40.28
CA LYS A 169 -6.40 6.47 40.75
C LYS A 169 -7.47 6.28 39.68
N LYS A 170 -7.83 7.34 38.95
CA LYS A 170 -8.83 7.27 37.86
C LYS A 170 -8.30 6.40 36.72
N LEU A 171 -7.04 6.59 36.34
CA LEU A 171 -6.42 5.84 35.25
C LEU A 171 -6.29 4.35 35.59
N SER A 172 -5.78 4.00 36.77
CA SER A 172 -5.69 2.60 37.21
C SER A 172 -7.04 1.89 37.20
N LYS A 173 -8.12 2.60 37.59
CA LYS A 173 -9.48 2.07 37.53
C LYS A 173 -9.96 1.88 36.09
N SER A 174 -9.68 2.83 35.19
CA SER A 174 -10.07 2.73 33.77
C SER A 174 -9.42 1.53 33.07
N LEU A 175 -8.14 1.29 33.37
CA LEU A 175 -7.38 0.18 32.80
C LEU A 175 -7.74 -1.19 33.39
N ASN A 176 -8.64 -1.25 34.39
CA ASN A 176 -9.00 -2.46 35.13
C ASN A 176 -7.78 -3.21 35.73
N LEU A 177 -6.73 -2.48 36.09
CA LEU A 177 -5.52 -3.07 36.65
C LEU A 177 -5.54 -2.96 38.16
N SER A 178 -5.54 -4.12 38.83
CA SER A 178 -5.38 -4.22 40.28
C SER A 178 -3.87 -4.21 40.62
N TYR A 179 -3.27 -3.03 40.68
CA TYR A 179 -1.91 -2.88 41.17
C TYR A 179 -1.90 -2.76 42.69
N SER A 180 -1.23 -3.69 43.36
CA SER A 180 -1.02 -3.64 44.82
C SER A 180 0.02 -2.60 45.23
N LYS A 181 0.90 -2.19 44.31
CA LYS A 181 1.98 -1.21 44.53
C LYS A 181 1.92 -0.12 43.48
N ILE A 182 1.91 1.13 43.94
CA ILE A 182 1.85 2.31 43.08
C ILE A 182 3.12 2.46 42.22
N ASP A 183 4.29 2.12 42.78
CA ASP A 183 5.57 2.21 42.07
C ASP A 183 5.58 1.36 40.80
N SER A 184 4.99 0.16 40.84
CA SER A 184 4.86 -0.70 39.67
C SER A 184 4.01 -0.06 38.58
N PHE A 185 2.93 0.63 38.95
CA PHE A 185 2.08 1.32 38.00
C PHE A 185 2.79 2.53 37.38
N ILE A 186 3.45 3.35 38.21
CA ILE A 186 4.24 4.50 37.74
C ILE A 186 5.34 4.06 36.78
N ASN A 187 6.05 2.98 37.11
CA ASN A 187 7.10 2.45 36.24
C ASN A 187 6.56 2.07 34.85
N ILE A 188 5.39 1.43 34.77
CA ILE A 188 4.76 1.10 33.48
C ILE A 188 4.42 2.36 32.69
N LEU A 189 3.89 3.40 33.36
CA LEU A 189 3.53 4.66 32.70
C LEU A 189 4.74 5.42 32.13
N GLN A 190 5.94 5.14 32.63
CA GLN A 190 7.18 5.84 32.29
C GLN A 190 8.20 4.95 31.56
N SER A 191 7.90 3.67 31.34
CA SER A 191 8.78 2.72 30.66
C SER A 191 8.63 2.75 29.14
N TYR A 192 9.52 2.00 28.48
CA TYR A 192 9.40 1.62 27.08
C TYR A 192 9.66 0.12 26.94
N HIS A 193 9.03 -0.51 25.95
CA HIS A 193 9.09 -1.94 25.73
C HIS A 193 9.31 -2.25 24.24
N PHE A 194 10.25 -3.16 23.96
CA PHE A 194 10.43 -3.76 22.64
C PHE A 194 9.47 -4.93 22.50
N ILE A 195 8.57 -4.87 21.52
CA ILE A 195 7.44 -5.77 21.36
C ILE A 195 7.64 -6.60 20.10
N LEU A 196 7.55 -7.92 20.26
CA LEU A 196 7.45 -8.86 19.16
C LEU A 196 5.96 -8.99 18.80
N PRO A 197 5.53 -8.48 17.63
CA PRO A 197 4.12 -8.53 17.25
C PRO A 197 3.69 -9.96 16.93
N SER A 198 2.38 -10.19 17.01
CA SER A 198 1.80 -11.35 16.35
C SER A 198 2.02 -11.19 14.84
N TYR A 199 2.72 -12.13 14.21
CA TYR A 199 3.05 -12.10 12.77
C TYR A 199 1.82 -12.41 11.90
N SER A 200 0.74 -11.66 12.11
CA SER A 200 -0.51 -11.74 11.37
C SER A 200 -0.50 -10.86 10.12
N ASN A 201 0.37 -9.86 10.07
CA ASN A 201 0.50 -8.92 8.97
C ASN A 201 1.73 -9.27 8.09
N SER A 202 1.49 -9.48 6.79
CA SER A 202 2.55 -9.85 5.84
C SER A 202 3.69 -8.83 5.74
N ARG A 203 3.39 -7.54 5.86
CA ARG A 203 4.42 -6.48 5.82
C ARG A 203 5.35 -6.56 7.04
N ILE A 204 4.79 -6.80 8.22
CA ILE A 204 5.58 -7.00 9.44
C ILE A 204 6.49 -8.23 9.29
N ILE A 205 5.98 -9.32 8.71
CA ILE A 205 6.78 -10.54 8.42
C ILE A 205 7.94 -10.22 7.48
N CYS A 206 7.66 -9.62 6.33
CA CYS A 206 8.68 -9.29 5.32
C CYS A 206 9.80 -8.40 5.88
N GLN A 207 9.44 -7.45 6.74
CA GLN A 207 10.39 -6.51 7.32
C GLN A 207 11.10 -7.04 8.57
N SER A 208 10.76 -8.26 9.04
CA SER A 208 11.14 -8.74 10.36
C SER A 208 10.85 -7.69 11.44
N GLY A 209 9.68 -7.06 11.30
CA GLY A 209 9.26 -5.88 12.04
C GLY A 209 8.94 -6.20 13.49
N ALA A 210 9.29 -5.26 14.35
CA ALA A 210 8.95 -5.21 15.75
C ALA A 210 8.59 -3.75 16.12
N PHE A 211 8.11 -3.53 17.33
CA PHE A 211 7.71 -2.20 17.77
C PHE A 211 8.40 -1.80 19.06
N LEU A 212 8.69 -0.52 19.20
CA LEU A 212 9.01 0.10 20.48
C LEU A 212 7.80 0.92 20.93
N LEU A 213 7.23 0.56 22.08
CA LEU A 213 6.09 1.24 22.69
C LEU A 213 6.57 1.97 23.95
N SER A 214 6.22 3.25 24.09
CA SER A 214 6.55 4.05 25.27
C SER A 214 5.29 4.54 25.97
N GLY A 215 5.31 4.57 27.31
CA GLY A 215 4.25 5.17 28.11
C GLY A 215 4.24 6.69 28.03
N ALA A 216 5.41 7.33 28.23
CA ALA A 216 5.60 8.79 28.18
C ALA A 216 4.48 9.58 28.87
N ILE A 217 4.13 9.20 30.11
CA ILE A 217 3.13 9.89 30.92
C ILE A 217 3.81 10.73 31.99
N ASN A 218 3.53 12.04 31.98
CA ASN A 218 3.93 12.94 33.05
C ASN A 218 3.02 12.72 34.27
N ILE A 219 3.63 12.77 35.46
CA ILE A 219 2.94 12.68 36.74
C ILE A 219 3.24 13.95 37.52
N TYR A 220 2.19 14.68 37.89
CA TYR A 220 2.28 15.85 38.75
C TYR A 220 1.86 15.44 40.15
N GLU A 221 2.86 15.24 41.01
CA GLU A 221 2.72 14.67 42.34
C GLU A 221 1.78 15.50 43.24
N ASP A 222 0.83 14.83 43.87
CA ASP A 222 0.09 15.39 45.00
C ASP A 222 0.85 15.05 46.30
N PRO A 223 1.24 16.06 47.10
CA PRO A 223 2.08 15.86 48.28
C PRO A 223 1.40 15.09 49.41
N ASN A 224 0.06 14.96 49.40
CA ASN A 224 -0.69 14.28 50.44
C ASN A 224 -1.06 12.85 50.08
N ASP A 225 -1.31 12.59 48.80
CA ASP A 225 -1.70 11.26 48.31
C ASP A 225 -1.21 11.04 46.87
N VAL A 226 -0.20 10.19 46.69
CA VAL A 226 0.36 9.90 45.38
C VAL A 226 -0.71 9.40 44.40
N TRP A 227 -1.75 8.66 44.84
CA TRP A 227 -2.84 8.23 43.95
C TRP A 227 -3.70 9.38 43.40
N SER A 228 -3.69 10.53 44.08
CA SER A 228 -4.36 11.75 43.67
C SER A 228 -3.52 12.62 42.72
N SER A 229 -2.25 12.23 42.47
CA SER A 229 -1.38 12.87 41.48
C SER A 229 -2.02 12.89 40.09
N LYS A 230 -1.92 14.04 39.43
CA LYS A 230 -2.46 14.25 38.08
C LYS A 230 -1.56 13.61 37.04
N VAL A 231 -2.15 13.06 35.98
CA VAL A 231 -1.41 12.41 34.88
C VAL A 231 -1.74 13.07 33.55
N GLN A 232 -0.74 13.15 32.67
CA GLN A 232 -0.89 13.75 31.35
C GLN A 232 -0.01 13.03 30.33
N LYS A 233 -0.55 12.75 29.13
CA LYS A 233 0.27 12.28 28.01
C LYS A 233 1.31 13.34 27.65
N SER A 234 2.54 12.93 27.43
CA SER A 234 3.63 13.83 27.04
C SER A 234 4.35 13.33 25.79
N VAL A 235 5.28 14.15 25.30
CA VAL A 235 6.13 13.81 24.16
C VAL A 235 7.54 13.55 24.70
N CYS A 236 8.14 12.44 24.28
CA CYS A 236 9.53 12.13 24.61
C CYS A 236 10.32 11.72 23.36
N SER A 237 11.65 11.90 23.42
CA SER A 237 12.58 11.26 22.49
C SER A 237 12.91 9.86 23.01
N LEU A 238 12.84 8.86 22.13
CA LEU A 238 13.21 7.48 22.41
C LEU A 238 14.69 7.19 22.15
N LYS A 239 15.53 8.22 21.97
CA LYS A 239 16.99 8.07 21.80
C LYS A 239 17.64 7.20 22.89
N HIS A 240 17.17 7.34 24.13
CA HIS A 240 17.69 6.59 25.28
C HIS A 240 17.37 5.08 25.24
N ALA A 241 16.45 4.64 24.37
CA ALA A 241 16.15 3.23 24.16
C ALA A 241 17.18 2.54 23.24
N PHE A 242 18.07 3.29 22.61
CA PHE A 242 19.09 2.81 21.68
C PHE A 242 20.50 3.03 22.22
N SER A 243 21.47 2.32 21.65
CA SER A 243 22.90 2.52 21.92
C SER A 243 23.31 3.97 21.65
N LYS A 244 24.31 4.44 22.39
CA LYS A 244 24.96 5.73 22.14
C LYS A 244 25.79 5.70 20.85
N ASP A 245 26.32 4.53 20.50
CA ASP A 245 27.09 4.32 19.28
C ASP A 245 26.16 4.37 18.07
N LYS A 246 26.54 5.18 17.06
CA LYS A 246 25.70 5.46 15.90
C LYS A 246 26.38 4.99 14.63
N LEU A 247 25.61 4.35 13.76
CA LEU A 247 26.05 3.91 12.44
C LEU A 247 25.54 4.93 11.40
N LEU A 248 26.38 5.89 11.04
CA LEU A 248 26.06 6.87 10.01
C LEU A 248 26.24 6.25 8.63
N ILE A 249 25.30 6.50 7.73
CA ILE A 249 25.37 6.03 6.35
C ILE A 249 25.70 7.22 5.47
N ASP A 250 26.87 7.19 4.83
CA ASP A 250 27.33 8.27 3.97
C ASP A 250 26.29 8.54 2.87
N SER A 251 25.86 9.80 2.77
CA SER A 251 24.86 10.26 1.79
C SER A 251 25.25 9.91 0.34
N SER A 252 26.53 9.96 -0.02
CA SER A 252 27.02 9.63 -1.36
C SER A 252 26.98 8.13 -1.67
N ALA A 253 26.97 7.28 -0.64
CA ALA A 253 26.98 5.82 -0.75
C ALA A 253 25.57 5.19 -0.82
N LYS A 254 24.50 5.94 -0.50
CA LYS A 254 23.13 5.41 -0.39
C LYS A 254 22.65 4.65 -1.63
N ASP A 255 22.90 5.18 -2.83
CA ASP A 255 22.46 4.54 -4.07
C ASP A 255 23.21 3.20 -4.31
N ALA A 256 24.51 3.16 -4.04
CA ALA A 256 25.32 1.95 -4.18
C ALA A 256 24.87 0.88 -3.18
N ILE A 257 24.63 1.27 -1.92
CA ILE A 257 24.10 0.39 -0.88
C ILE A 257 22.74 -0.16 -1.27
N LEU A 258 21.83 0.66 -1.80
CA LEU A 258 20.52 0.20 -2.26
C LEU A 258 20.63 -0.83 -3.39
N ASP A 259 21.57 -0.66 -4.32
CA ASP A 259 21.80 -1.62 -5.40
C ASP A 259 22.41 -2.93 -4.88
N GLU A 260 23.33 -2.89 -3.92
CA GLU A 260 23.84 -4.08 -3.21
C GLU A 260 22.73 -4.81 -2.44
N LEU A 261 21.86 -4.07 -1.74
CA LEU A 261 20.71 -4.63 -1.01
C LEU A 261 19.69 -5.25 -1.97
N ASP A 262 19.44 -4.63 -3.12
CA ASP A 262 18.57 -5.16 -4.17
C ASP A 262 19.08 -6.52 -4.67
N PHE A 263 20.40 -6.65 -4.87
CA PHE A 263 21.05 -7.93 -5.19
C PHE A 263 20.84 -8.99 -4.10
N LEU A 264 20.83 -8.59 -2.83
CA LEU A 264 20.53 -9.46 -1.68
C LEU A 264 19.00 -9.65 -1.44
N ASN A 265 18.16 -9.21 -2.38
CA ASN A 265 16.70 -9.29 -2.32
C ASN A 265 16.08 -8.51 -1.13
N ILE A 266 16.74 -7.43 -0.71
CA ILE A 266 16.23 -6.44 0.25
C ILE A 266 15.90 -5.16 -0.52
N ASN A 267 14.64 -5.03 -0.93
CA ASN A 267 14.17 -3.92 -1.75
C ASN A 267 12.69 -3.61 -1.46
N GLU A 268 12.17 -2.55 -2.07
CA GLU A 268 10.77 -2.17 -1.88
C GLU A 268 9.78 -3.32 -2.15
N GLY A 269 10.01 -4.11 -3.21
CA GLY A 269 9.15 -5.23 -3.55
C GLY A 269 9.20 -6.38 -2.54
N SER A 270 10.35 -6.67 -1.93
CA SER A 270 10.42 -7.73 -0.91
C SER A 270 9.90 -7.27 0.45
N LEU A 271 10.02 -5.99 0.78
CA LEU A 271 9.64 -5.43 2.08
C LEU A 271 8.17 -5.00 2.19
N PHE A 272 7.52 -4.71 1.06
CA PHE A 272 6.15 -4.21 1.02
C PHE A 272 5.28 -5.10 0.12
N PRO A 273 4.52 -6.05 0.69
CA PRO A 273 3.70 -6.99 -0.08
C PRO A 273 2.50 -6.33 -0.79
N GLU A 274 2.16 -5.10 -0.43
CA GLU A 274 1.05 -4.36 -1.03
C GLU A 274 1.31 -4.06 -2.52
N LEU A 275 0.25 -4.18 -3.33
CA LEU A 275 0.34 -4.10 -4.80
C LEU A 275 0.98 -2.79 -5.29
N GLU A 276 0.70 -1.67 -4.62
CA GLU A 276 1.24 -0.36 -4.98
C GLU A 276 2.77 -0.32 -4.92
N HIS A 277 3.38 -0.98 -3.93
CA HIS A 277 4.82 -1.06 -3.76
C HIS A 277 5.46 -2.04 -4.75
N GLN A 278 4.79 -3.16 -5.02
CA GLN A 278 5.20 -4.10 -6.09
C GLN A 278 5.27 -3.39 -7.45
N MET A 279 4.25 -2.61 -7.78
CA MET A 279 4.18 -1.87 -9.05
C MET A 279 5.23 -0.76 -9.13
N SER A 280 5.46 -0.04 -8.02
CA SER A 280 6.49 1.00 -7.92
C SER A 280 7.89 0.43 -8.13
N HIS A 281 8.19 -0.72 -7.52
CA HIS A 281 9.44 -1.44 -7.71
C HIS A 281 9.65 -1.90 -9.16
N ILE A 282 8.63 -2.49 -9.80
CA ILE A 282 8.69 -2.91 -11.21
C ILE A 282 8.98 -1.71 -12.13
N LYS A 283 8.34 -0.56 -11.89
CA LYS A 283 8.61 0.67 -12.64
C LYS A 283 10.06 1.13 -12.48
N ARG A 284 10.60 1.08 -11.26
CA ARG A 284 12.01 1.45 -10.97
C ARG A 284 12.99 0.52 -11.70
N ILE A 285 12.77 -0.80 -11.69
CA ILE A 285 13.63 -1.75 -12.41
C ILE A 285 13.49 -1.56 -13.92
N GLY A 286 12.25 -1.51 -14.44
CA GLY A 286 11.99 -1.39 -15.88
C GLY A 286 12.57 -0.11 -16.48
N THR A 287 12.64 0.98 -15.72
CA THR A 287 13.26 2.24 -16.17
C THR A 287 14.80 2.15 -16.26
N LYS A 288 15.46 1.32 -15.44
CA LYS A 288 16.91 1.05 -15.57
C LYS A 288 17.24 0.30 -16.88
N SER A 289 16.30 -0.46 -17.45
CA SER A 289 16.45 -1.22 -18.69
C SER A 289 16.07 -0.43 -19.96
N ILE A 290 15.92 0.89 -19.90
CA ILE A 290 15.66 1.72 -21.10
C ILE A 290 16.92 1.75 -21.95
N HIS A 291 16.98 0.88 -22.96
CA HIS A 291 18.13 0.71 -23.84
C HIS A 291 18.17 1.68 -25.03
N ALA A 292 17.16 2.54 -25.25
CA ALA A 292 17.13 3.46 -26.38
C ALA A 292 16.23 4.68 -26.14
N LEU A 293 16.67 5.83 -26.67
CA LEU A 293 15.80 6.98 -26.90
C LEU A 293 14.71 6.57 -27.89
N ILE A 294 13.47 6.47 -27.41
CA ILE A 294 12.31 6.23 -28.27
C ILE A 294 12.10 7.51 -29.09
N PRO A 295 12.08 7.44 -30.44
CA PRO A 295 11.81 8.61 -31.25
C PRO A 295 10.41 9.15 -30.94
N GLU A 296 10.27 10.48 -30.96
CA GLU A 296 8.96 11.11 -30.82
C GLU A 296 8.01 10.61 -31.91
N PHE A 297 6.71 10.57 -31.58
CA PHE A 297 5.69 10.24 -32.56
C PHE A 297 5.73 11.26 -33.70
N ILE A 298 6.12 10.80 -34.89
CA ILE A 298 6.00 11.57 -36.12
C ILE A 298 4.73 11.09 -36.81
N LYS A 299 3.72 11.98 -36.86
CA LYS A 299 2.51 11.71 -37.65
C LYS A 299 2.93 11.55 -39.11
N TYR A 300 2.62 10.40 -39.70
CA TYR A 300 2.75 10.23 -41.13
C TYR A 300 1.63 11.02 -41.82
N ASP A 301 1.96 12.18 -42.36
CA ASP A 301 1.06 12.90 -43.25
C ASP A 301 0.98 12.11 -44.55
N ILE A 302 -0.18 11.51 -44.79
CA ILE A 302 -0.50 10.85 -46.05
C ILE A 302 -0.41 11.96 -47.10
N PRO A 303 0.53 11.88 -48.07
CA PRO A 303 0.54 12.81 -49.19
C PRO A 303 -0.85 12.82 -49.81
N ASP A 304 -1.33 13.97 -50.28
CA ASP A 304 -2.50 14.04 -51.15
C ASP A 304 -2.20 13.20 -52.40
N LEU A 305 -2.39 11.89 -52.27
CA LEU A 305 -2.64 11.02 -53.39
C LEU A 305 -3.97 11.54 -53.89
N GLU A 306 -3.94 12.27 -55.01
CA GLU A 306 -5.08 12.46 -55.90
C GLU A 306 -5.60 11.10 -56.44
N THR A 307 -5.53 10.03 -55.65
CA THR A 307 -6.59 9.04 -55.64
C THR A 307 -7.85 9.78 -55.25
N SER A 308 -8.54 10.30 -56.28
CA SER A 308 -9.99 10.34 -56.25
C SER A 308 -10.43 9.02 -55.63
N PHE A 309 -11.04 9.06 -54.45
CA PHE A 309 -11.87 7.96 -54.03
C PHE A 309 -12.86 7.81 -55.18
N ASP A 310 -12.64 6.80 -56.03
CA ASP A 310 -13.61 6.43 -57.02
C ASP A 310 -14.78 5.93 -56.16
N ASP A 311 -15.73 6.83 -55.86
CA ASP A 311 -17.00 6.57 -55.16
C ASP A 311 -17.84 5.48 -55.89
N LYS A 312 -17.29 4.90 -56.95
CA LYS A 312 -17.69 3.65 -57.60
C LYS A 312 -17.42 2.40 -56.78
N ASP A 313 -16.72 2.46 -55.65
CA ASP A 313 -16.99 1.50 -54.57
C ASP A 313 -18.29 1.90 -53.87
N SER A 314 -19.39 1.80 -54.63
CA SER A 314 -20.74 1.74 -54.10
C SER A 314 -20.69 0.82 -52.89
N ILE A 315 -21.13 1.29 -51.72
CA ILE A 315 -21.22 0.51 -50.49
C ILE A 315 -21.93 -0.81 -50.84
N LYS A 316 -21.15 -1.86 -51.14
CA LYS A 316 -21.65 -3.19 -51.48
C LYS A 316 -22.26 -3.67 -50.19
N GLY A 317 -23.58 -3.55 -50.07
CA GLY A 317 -24.32 -3.80 -48.84
C GLY A 317 -25.79 -3.46 -48.98
N ASN A 318 -26.09 -2.35 -49.64
CA ASN A 318 -27.42 -1.75 -49.64
C ASN A 318 -28.29 -2.27 -50.81
N ILE A 319 -29.15 -3.25 -50.54
CA ILE A 319 -30.12 -3.75 -51.52
C ILE A 319 -31.35 -2.83 -51.51
N LYS A 320 -31.70 -2.24 -52.66
CA LYS A 320 -32.94 -1.44 -52.79
C LYS A 320 -34.15 -2.28 -52.34
N GLU A 321 -35.02 -1.70 -51.51
CA GLU A 321 -36.18 -2.38 -50.92
C GLU A 321 -37.07 -3.08 -51.97
N GLN A 322 -37.26 -2.46 -53.14
CA GLN A 322 -38.02 -3.04 -54.24
C GLN A 322 -37.44 -4.37 -54.74
N LYS A 323 -36.10 -4.53 -54.73
CA LYS A 323 -35.43 -5.79 -55.09
C LYS A 323 -35.63 -6.85 -53.99
N ILE A 324 -35.54 -6.46 -52.72
CA ILE A 324 -35.83 -7.37 -51.59
C ILE A 324 -37.26 -7.89 -51.72
N LYS A 325 -38.22 -6.99 -51.98
CA LYS A 325 -39.64 -7.33 -52.18
C LYS A 325 -39.86 -8.30 -53.33
N ASN A 326 -39.14 -8.14 -54.44
CA ASN A 326 -39.21 -9.08 -55.56
C ASN A 326 -38.65 -10.47 -55.18
N ILE A 327 -37.51 -10.52 -54.47
CA ILE A 327 -36.89 -11.78 -54.03
C ILE A 327 -37.81 -12.52 -53.05
N VAL A 328 -38.31 -11.83 -52.03
CA VAL A 328 -39.18 -12.43 -51.02
C VAL A 328 -40.55 -12.77 -51.61
N GLY A 329 -41.11 -11.88 -52.44
CA GLY A 329 -42.39 -12.05 -53.12
C GLY A 329 -42.46 -13.26 -54.04
N HIS A 330 -41.32 -13.68 -54.61
CA HIS A 330 -41.24 -14.93 -55.39
C HIS A 330 -41.57 -16.17 -54.54
N TRP A 331 -41.25 -16.15 -53.25
CA TRP A 331 -41.49 -17.27 -52.33
C TRP A 331 -42.71 -17.04 -51.43
N ILE A 332 -43.16 -15.79 -51.26
CA ILE A 332 -44.21 -15.39 -50.31
C ILE A 332 -45.24 -14.50 -50.99
N SER A 333 -46.43 -15.06 -51.20
CA SER A 333 -47.59 -14.34 -51.78
C SER A 333 -48.54 -13.76 -50.71
N ASP A 334 -48.46 -14.26 -49.47
CA ASP A 334 -49.25 -13.76 -48.34
C ASP A 334 -48.69 -12.40 -47.87
N LYS A 335 -49.53 -11.36 -47.85
CA LYS A 335 -49.11 -9.98 -47.56
C LYS A 335 -48.60 -9.82 -46.12
N ASP A 336 -49.24 -10.45 -45.14
CA ASP A 336 -48.89 -10.29 -43.74
C ASP A 336 -47.54 -10.95 -43.45
N ILE A 337 -47.30 -12.14 -44.04
CA ILE A 337 -46.03 -12.84 -43.92
C ILE A 337 -44.93 -12.09 -44.67
N LEU A 338 -45.25 -11.54 -45.84
CA LEU A 338 -44.30 -10.78 -46.66
C LEU A 338 -43.79 -9.55 -45.90
N GLU A 339 -44.65 -8.79 -45.24
CA GLU A 339 -44.28 -7.58 -44.51
C GLU A 339 -43.41 -7.86 -43.28
N GLU A 340 -43.74 -8.89 -42.48
CA GLU A 340 -42.92 -9.31 -41.33
C GLU A 340 -41.51 -9.75 -41.78
N VAL A 341 -41.41 -10.52 -42.87
CA VAL A 341 -40.11 -10.97 -43.40
C VAL A 341 -39.31 -9.82 -44.00
N MET A 342 -39.96 -8.89 -44.69
CA MET A 342 -39.33 -7.70 -45.26
C MET A 342 -38.70 -6.82 -44.17
N ASN A 343 -39.42 -6.58 -43.07
CA ASN A 343 -38.90 -5.78 -41.96
C ASN A 343 -37.64 -6.39 -41.34
N GLU A 344 -37.62 -7.71 -41.12
CA GLU A 344 -36.43 -8.40 -40.59
C GLU A 344 -35.22 -8.27 -41.52
N ILE A 345 -35.44 -8.42 -42.83
CA ILE A 345 -34.36 -8.32 -43.83
C ILE A 345 -33.85 -6.88 -43.86
N ILE A 346 -34.72 -5.87 -43.96
CA ILE A 346 -34.34 -4.46 -44.03
C ILE A 346 -33.50 -4.06 -42.81
N GLN A 347 -33.91 -4.46 -41.60
CA GLN A 347 -33.15 -4.14 -40.38
C GLN A 347 -31.75 -4.77 -40.41
N THR A 348 -31.64 -5.99 -40.92
CA THR A 348 -30.34 -6.67 -40.98
C THR A 348 -29.46 -6.10 -42.10
N THR A 349 -30.04 -5.72 -43.24
CA THR A 349 -29.30 -5.15 -44.39
C THR A 349 -28.92 -3.68 -44.23
N LYS A 350 -29.36 -3.01 -43.15
CA LYS A 350 -28.88 -1.66 -42.80
C LYS A 350 -27.37 -1.61 -42.55
N TYR A 351 -26.79 -2.71 -42.07
CA TYR A 351 -25.36 -2.80 -41.82
C TYR A 351 -24.63 -3.17 -43.11
N PRO A 352 -23.71 -2.33 -43.63
CA PRO A 352 -23.07 -2.53 -44.92
C PRO A 352 -22.40 -3.90 -45.11
N ASP A 353 -21.85 -4.49 -44.05
CA ASP A 353 -21.06 -5.72 -44.06
C ASP A 353 -21.84 -6.98 -43.68
N TRP A 354 -23.17 -6.92 -43.62
CA TRP A 354 -24.04 -8.03 -43.16
C TRP A 354 -23.76 -9.36 -43.90
N PHE A 355 -23.43 -9.29 -45.18
CA PHE A 355 -23.15 -10.44 -46.04
C PHE A 355 -21.73 -11.00 -45.88
N LYS A 356 -20.83 -10.34 -45.13
CA LYS A 356 -19.49 -10.87 -44.82
C LYS A 356 -19.48 -11.71 -43.55
N LYS A 357 -20.42 -11.48 -42.62
CA LYS A 357 -20.47 -12.14 -41.31
C LYS A 357 -21.43 -13.33 -41.29
N ASP A 358 -20.90 -14.53 -41.10
CA ASP A 358 -21.71 -15.77 -41.09
C ASP A 358 -22.69 -15.84 -39.91
N SER A 359 -22.36 -15.19 -38.79
CA SER A 359 -23.27 -15.04 -37.65
C SER A 359 -24.53 -14.25 -38.02
N ILE A 360 -24.39 -13.16 -38.77
CA ILE A 360 -25.50 -12.31 -39.21
C ILE A 360 -26.37 -13.05 -40.23
N LYS A 361 -25.76 -13.74 -41.22
CA LYS A 361 -26.49 -14.58 -42.19
C LYS A 361 -27.31 -15.67 -41.51
N SER A 362 -26.70 -16.36 -40.55
CA SER A 362 -27.34 -17.46 -39.82
C SER A 362 -28.48 -16.96 -38.94
N SER A 363 -28.29 -15.81 -38.29
CA SER A 363 -29.32 -15.14 -37.50
C SER A 363 -30.52 -14.75 -38.38
N MET A 364 -30.27 -14.08 -39.51
CA MET A 364 -31.31 -13.69 -40.47
C MET A 364 -32.10 -14.91 -40.98
N GLN A 365 -31.40 -15.98 -41.36
CA GLN A 365 -32.05 -17.21 -41.82
C GLN A 365 -32.92 -17.85 -40.72
N SER A 366 -32.43 -17.85 -39.47
CA SER A 366 -33.17 -18.38 -38.32
C SER A 366 -34.42 -17.55 -38.02
N SER A 367 -34.31 -16.22 -38.04
CA SER A 367 -35.44 -15.29 -37.86
C SER A 367 -36.51 -15.50 -38.93
N ILE A 368 -36.13 -15.53 -40.22
CA ILE A 368 -37.08 -15.74 -41.32
C ILE A 368 -37.75 -17.12 -41.18
N LYS A 369 -36.98 -18.17 -40.90
CA LYS A 369 -37.53 -19.52 -40.67
C LYS A 369 -38.56 -19.52 -39.55
N ARG A 370 -38.28 -18.83 -38.45
CA ARG A 370 -39.17 -18.71 -37.29
C ARG A 370 -40.48 -18.01 -37.66
N ILE A 371 -40.41 -16.91 -38.40
CA ILE A 371 -41.61 -16.19 -38.92
C ILE A 371 -42.45 -17.13 -39.79
N LEU A 372 -41.82 -17.79 -40.76
CA LEU A 372 -42.50 -18.71 -41.68
C LEU A 372 -43.15 -19.92 -40.99
N THR A 373 -42.49 -20.46 -39.97
CA THR A 373 -42.98 -21.62 -39.20
C THR A 373 -44.16 -21.21 -38.31
N LYS A 374 -44.11 -20.04 -37.67
CA LYS A 374 -45.20 -19.50 -36.86
C LYS A 374 -46.49 -19.34 -37.68
N LYS A 375 -46.36 -18.97 -38.95
CA LYS A 375 -47.48 -18.80 -39.89
C LYS A 375 -47.81 -20.09 -40.67
N LYS A 376 -47.34 -21.26 -40.20
CA LYS A 376 -47.61 -22.61 -40.74
C LYS A 376 -47.25 -22.79 -42.23
N LYS A 377 -46.24 -22.08 -42.74
CA LYS A 377 -45.81 -22.23 -44.13
C LYS A 377 -44.98 -23.50 -44.33
N LYS A 378 -45.37 -24.33 -45.31
CA LYS A 378 -44.61 -25.54 -45.68
C LYS A 378 -43.22 -25.16 -46.23
N ASN A 379 -42.20 -25.98 -45.96
CA ASN A 379 -40.81 -25.80 -46.39
C ASN A 379 -40.14 -24.50 -45.89
N ALA A 380 -40.53 -24.01 -44.72
CA ALA A 380 -40.02 -22.76 -44.11
C ALA A 380 -38.48 -22.69 -44.05
N ARG A 381 -37.79 -23.81 -43.77
CA ARG A 381 -36.33 -23.86 -43.69
C ARG A 381 -35.66 -23.60 -45.04
N ASP A 382 -36.15 -24.26 -46.09
CA ASP A 382 -35.59 -24.16 -47.44
C ASP A 382 -35.89 -22.79 -48.06
N ILE A 383 -37.09 -22.25 -47.79
CA ILE A 383 -37.47 -20.91 -48.23
C ILE A 383 -36.57 -19.86 -47.58
N ALA A 384 -36.36 -19.94 -46.25
CA ALA A 384 -35.48 -19.01 -45.56
C ALA A 384 -34.03 -19.08 -46.09
N PHE A 385 -33.52 -20.29 -46.34
CA PHE A 385 -32.20 -20.48 -46.95
C PHE A 385 -32.11 -19.83 -48.34
N LYS A 386 -33.08 -20.08 -49.22
CA LYS A 386 -33.09 -19.55 -50.58
C LYS A 386 -33.21 -18.02 -50.61
N ILE A 387 -34.00 -17.44 -49.72
CA ILE A 387 -34.12 -15.97 -49.60
C ILE A 387 -32.77 -15.36 -49.24
N VAL A 388 -32.11 -15.84 -48.18
CA VAL A 388 -30.81 -15.30 -47.74
C VAL A 388 -29.73 -15.49 -48.82
N GLN A 389 -29.68 -16.66 -49.47
CA GLN A 389 -28.75 -16.90 -50.58
C GLN A 389 -28.98 -15.96 -51.77
N ASN A 390 -30.24 -15.71 -52.14
CA ASN A 390 -30.55 -14.78 -53.22
C ASN A 390 -30.23 -13.32 -52.86
N LEU A 391 -30.36 -12.93 -51.60
CA LEU A 391 -29.93 -11.60 -51.14
C LEU A 391 -28.41 -11.45 -51.20
N ILE A 392 -27.65 -12.46 -50.78
CA ILE A 392 -26.18 -12.44 -50.87
C ILE A 392 -25.71 -12.25 -52.32
N LYS A 393 -26.36 -12.93 -53.28
CA LYS A 393 -26.08 -12.78 -54.73
C LYS A 393 -26.33 -11.37 -55.29
N GLN A 394 -27.07 -10.51 -54.59
CA GLN A 394 -27.28 -9.13 -55.03
C GLN A 394 -26.16 -8.18 -54.58
N VAL A 395 -25.30 -8.63 -53.66
CA VAL A 395 -24.29 -7.81 -52.98
C VAL A 395 -22.87 -8.36 -53.15
N SER A 396 -22.76 -9.63 -53.50
CA SER A 396 -21.53 -10.29 -53.97
C SER A 396 -21.34 -9.99 -55.44
#